data_AF-A0A7W6K027-F1
#
_entry.id   AF-A0A7W6K027-F1
#
_cell.length_a   1.000
_cell.length_b   1.000
_cell.length_c   1.000
_cell.angle_alpha   90.00
_cell.angle_beta   90.00
_cell.angle_gamma   90.00
#
_symmetry.space_group_name_H-M   'P 1'
#
loop_
_entity.id
_entity.type
_entity.pdbx_description
1 polymer ?
#
loop_
_entity_poly.entity_id
_entity_poly.type
_entity_poly.pdbx_seq_one_letter_code
_entity_poly.pdbx_strand_id
1 'polypeptide(L)'
;MSRLNQHLLTFAKVLASQAIVFAGFLLFYKLGGRLPLGVPMLLLLQGALAAIIGRLFGLWSFWMPIQLILPLATVYNEVVPGWAYAAAFVASALVFWNGTAEQVPFYMSNRRTFAALSGLLAETKATRAVDLGSGVSGVVTFLARKHPLSLIDGVETAPLLVAISKARVFIGRLANARILYRSLWDVDLGGYDLVYCFLSPVPMPRLYEKAKAEMRPGTLLVSNSFAVPGVAPERVISVDDARQTRLYLYRM
;
A
#
# COMPACT_ATOMS: atom_id res chain seq x y z
N MET A 1 23.91 7.27 -0.98
CA MET A 1 23.01 8.46 -1.04
C MET A 1 21.97 8.35 0.06
N SER A 2 21.71 9.42 0.81
CA SER A 2 20.63 9.44 1.80
C SER A 2 19.27 9.28 1.11
N ARG A 3 18.24 8.79 1.83
CA ARG A 3 16.87 8.69 1.29
C ARG A 3 16.35 10.04 0.79
N LEU A 4 16.72 11.13 1.45
CA LEU A 4 16.39 12.49 1.04
C LEU A 4 16.92 12.82 -0.37
N ASN A 5 18.16 12.46 -0.67
CA ASN A 5 18.77 12.72 -1.99
C ASN A 5 18.08 11.92 -3.10
N GLN A 6 17.54 10.73 -2.80
CA GLN A 6 16.79 9.94 -3.78
C GLN A 6 15.44 10.57 -4.12
N HIS A 7 14.74 11.11 -3.12
CA HIS A 7 13.48 11.84 -3.34
C HIS A 7 13.72 13.12 -4.14
N LEU A 8 14.71 13.93 -3.77
CA LEU A 8 15.07 15.14 -4.50
C LEU A 8 15.44 14.86 -5.96
N LEU A 9 16.23 13.80 -6.20
CA LEU A 9 16.58 13.38 -7.56
C LEU A 9 15.34 12.98 -8.37
N THR A 10 14.35 12.34 -7.73
CA THR A 10 13.10 11.95 -8.38
C THR A 10 12.30 13.18 -8.81
N PHE A 11 12.15 14.18 -7.93
CA PHE A 11 11.50 15.44 -8.27
C PHE A 11 12.27 16.20 -9.37
N ALA A 12 13.59 16.24 -9.29
CA ALA A 12 14.42 16.86 -10.32
C ALA A 12 14.20 16.22 -11.69
N LYS A 13 14.12 14.89 -11.78
CA LYS A 13 13.80 14.19 -13.03
C LYS A 13 12.42 14.56 -13.55
N VAL A 14 11.41 14.65 -12.67
CA VAL A 14 10.04 15.03 -13.06
C VAL A 14 10.03 16.41 -13.71
N LEU A 15 10.60 17.40 -13.01
CA LEU A 15 10.68 18.78 -13.48
C LEU A 15 11.54 18.92 -14.75
N ALA A 16 12.67 18.23 -14.82
CA ALA A 16 13.54 18.25 -15.99
C ALA A 16 12.82 17.69 -17.24
N SER A 17 12.09 16.57 -17.11
CA SER A 17 11.33 16.03 -18.24
C SER A 17 10.26 17.00 -18.73
N GLN A 18 9.56 17.70 -17.82
CA GLN A 18 8.58 18.72 -18.20
C GLN A 18 9.23 19.91 -18.88
N ALA A 19 10.32 20.43 -18.31
CA ALA A 19 11.03 21.58 -18.84
C ALA A 19 11.58 21.30 -20.25
N ILE A 20 12.10 20.10 -20.50
CA ILE A 20 12.61 19.70 -21.82
C ILE A 20 11.49 19.73 -22.87
N VAL A 21 10.35 19.10 -22.59
CA VAL A 21 9.22 19.07 -23.55
C VAL A 21 8.66 20.48 -23.77
N PHE A 22 8.49 21.24 -22.69
CA PHE A 22 7.99 22.61 -22.76
C PHE A 22 8.92 23.51 -23.59
N ALA A 23 10.24 23.44 -23.37
CA ALA A 23 11.23 24.17 -24.17
C ALA A 23 11.20 23.74 -25.65
N GLY A 24 11.00 22.44 -25.92
CA GLY A 24 10.83 21.91 -27.27
C GLY A 24 9.60 22.48 -27.98
N PHE A 25 8.45 22.54 -27.30
CA PHE A 25 7.24 23.18 -27.83
C PHE A 25 7.46 24.67 -28.06
N LEU A 26 8.04 25.39 -27.11
CA LEU A 26 8.35 26.82 -27.28
C LEU A 26 9.24 27.07 -28.49
N LEU A 27 10.27 26.24 -28.69
CA LEU A 27 11.16 26.33 -29.85
C LEU A 27 10.39 26.04 -31.16
N PHE A 28 9.60 24.96 -31.20
CA PHE A 28 8.78 24.61 -32.37
C PHE A 28 7.84 25.74 -32.80
N TYR A 29 7.14 26.36 -31.84
CA TYR A 29 6.27 27.50 -32.12
C TYR A 29 7.04 28.76 -32.53
N LYS A 30 8.22 29.02 -31.95
CA LYS A 30 9.09 30.13 -32.36
C LYS A 30 9.63 29.97 -33.78
N LEU A 31 9.86 28.74 -34.23
CA LEU A 31 10.27 28.43 -35.59
C LEU A 31 9.10 28.43 -36.60
N GLY A 32 7.91 28.86 -36.20
CA GLY A 32 6.73 28.99 -37.05
C GLY A 32 5.85 27.73 -37.11
N GLY A 33 6.20 26.68 -36.39
CA GLY A 33 5.38 25.47 -36.29
C GLY A 33 4.02 25.75 -35.63
N ARG A 34 2.97 25.12 -36.13
CA ARG A 34 1.62 25.19 -35.55
C ARG A 34 1.02 23.78 -35.49
N LEU A 35 0.59 23.39 -34.30
CA LEU A 35 -0.20 22.18 -34.10
C LEU A 35 -1.68 22.55 -34.10
N PRO A 36 -2.54 21.84 -34.86
CA PRO A 36 -3.99 22.09 -34.89
C PRO A 36 -4.69 21.48 -33.67
N LEU A 37 -4.16 21.73 -32.48
CA LEU A 37 -4.64 21.16 -31.21
C LEU A 37 -5.05 22.29 -30.26
N GLY A 38 -6.16 22.10 -29.56
CA GLY A 38 -6.57 23.00 -28.48
C GLY A 38 -5.62 22.93 -27.28
N VAL A 39 -5.63 23.97 -26.44
CA VAL A 39 -4.75 24.08 -25.26
C VAL A 39 -4.78 22.85 -24.35
N PRO A 40 -5.94 22.26 -23.97
CA PRO A 40 -5.96 21.06 -23.14
C PRO A 40 -5.25 19.87 -23.79
N MET A 41 -5.39 19.70 -25.10
CA MET A 41 -4.77 18.60 -25.84
C MET A 41 -3.26 18.78 -25.97
N LEU A 42 -2.79 20.03 -26.11
CA LEU A 42 -1.36 20.36 -26.07
C LEU A 42 -0.74 20.05 -24.70
N LEU A 43 -1.44 20.37 -23.61
CA LEU A 43 -0.98 20.07 -22.25
C LEU A 43 -0.94 18.57 -21.96
N LEU A 44 -1.93 17.81 -22.44
CA LEU A 44 -1.92 16.34 -22.38
C LEU A 44 -0.76 15.76 -23.20
N LEU A 45 -0.52 16.27 -24.40
CA LEU A 45 0.60 15.85 -25.23
C LEU A 45 1.94 16.17 -24.56
N GLN A 46 2.09 17.35 -23.96
CA GLN A 46 3.27 17.72 -23.17
C GLN A 46 3.49 16.70 -22.04
N GLY A 47 2.45 16.42 -21.25
CA GLY A 47 2.53 15.49 -20.14
C GLY A 47 2.87 14.07 -20.57
N ALA A 48 2.31 13.59 -21.69
CA ALA A 48 2.61 12.28 -22.25
C ALA A 48 4.06 12.16 -22.73
N LEU A 49 4.57 13.17 -23.45
CA LEU A 49 5.98 13.21 -23.86
C LEU A 49 6.92 13.32 -22.65
N ALA A 50 6.56 14.11 -21.64
CA ALA A 50 7.33 14.25 -20.41
C ALA A 50 7.35 12.94 -19.62
N ALA A 51 6.26 12.17 -19.63
CA ALA A 51 6.22 10.82 -19.05
C ALA A 51 7.20 9.88 -19.77
N ILE A 52 7.24 9.90 -21.11
CA ILE A 52 8.19 9.10 -21.91
C ILE A 52 9.64 9.47 -21.57
N ILE A 53 10.00 10.75 -21.62
CA ILE A 53 11.34 11.24 -21.24
C ILE A 53 11.66 10.85 -19.80
N GLY A 54 10.67 10.96 -18.91
CA GLY A 54 10.84 10.58 -17.52
C GLY A 54 11.20 9.11 -17.35
N ARG A 55 10.57 8.20 -18.11
CA ARG A 55 10.94 6.77 -18.14
C ARG A 55 12.38 6.57 -18.60
N LEU A 56 12.84 7.34 -19.58
CA LEU A 56 14.23 7.31 -20.05
C LEU A 56 15.21 7.76 -18.95
N PHE A 57 14.81 8.70 -18.10
CA PHE A 57 15.56 9.08 -16.89
C PHE A 57 15.44 8.08 -15.74
N GLY A 58 14.77 6.94 -15.94
CA GLY A 58 14.56 5.92 -14.93
C GLY A 58 13.53 6.31 -13.87
N LEU A 59 12.59 7.20 -14.18
CA LEU A 59 11.45 7.46 -13.29
C LEU A 59 10.58 6.20 -13.16
N TRP A 60 10.22 5.88 -11.92
CA TRP A 60 9.30 4.80 -11.62
C TRP A 60 7.93 5.09 -12.23
N SER A 61 7.25 4.06 -12.77
CA SER A 61 5.98 4.17 -13.49
C SER A 61 4.86 4.84 -12.71
N PHE A 62 4.94 4.85 -11.38
CA PHE A 62 4.01 5.60 -10.53
C PHE A 62 3.96 7.10 -10.84
N TRP A 63 5.06 7.69 -11.32
CA TRP A 63 5.13 9.11 -11.65
C TRP A 63 4.49 9.47 -12.99
N MET A 64 4.09 8.49 -13.81
CA MET A 64 3.58 8.76 -15.16
C MET A 64 2.22 9.46 -15.16
N PRO A 65 1.22 9.05 -14.34
CA PRO A 65 -0.02 9.80 -14.22
C PRO A 65 0.21 11.23 -13.72
N ILE A 66 1.17 11.43 -12.81
CA ILE A 66 1.54 12.76 -12.31
C ILE A 66 2.13 13.59 -13.45
N GLN A 67 3.05 13.03 -14.24
CA GLN A 67 3.61 13.72 -15.42
C GLN A 67 2.53 14.13 -16.43
N LEU A 68 1.55 13.26 -16.66
CA LEU A 68 0.45 13.55 -17.58
C LEU A 68 -0.44 14.70 -17.10
N ILE A 69 -0.78 14.71 -15.80
CA ILE A 69 -1.75 15.66 -15.24
C ILE A 69 -1.10 16.99 -14.85
N LEU A 70 0.21 17.02 -14.57
CA LEU A 70 0.89 18.19 -14.02
C LEU A 70 0.70 19.47 -14.86
N PRO A 71 0.87 19.48 -16.20
CA PRO A 71 0.68 20.70 -16.99
C PRO A 71 -0.77 21.21 -16.94
N LEU A 72 -1.75 20.29 -16.97
CA LEU A 72 -3.16 20.64 -16.83
C LEU A 72 -3.43 21.24 -15.45
N ALA A 73 -2.92 20.61 -14.39
CA ALA A 73 -3.09 21.09 -13.03
C ALA A 73 -2.45 22.47 -12.83
N THR A 74 -1.32 22.78 -13.47
CA THR A 74 -0.69 24.10 -13.36
C THR A 74 -1.45 25.22 -14.07
N VAL A 75 -2.08 24.91 -15.22
CA VAL A 75 -2.81 25.92 -16.02
C VAL A 75 -4.25 26.09 -15.56
N TYR A 76 -4.89 25.03 -15.08
CA TYR A 76 -6.30 25.01 -14.69
C TYR A 76 -6.49 24.88 -13.17
N ASN A 77 -5.52 25.28 -12.35
CA ASN A 77 -5.67 25.20 -10.88
C ASN A 77 -6.85 26.03 -10.36
N GLU A 78 -7.14 27.19 -10.97
CA GLU A 78 -8.24 28.08 -10.57
C GLU A 78 -9.62 27.49 -10.83
N VAL A 79 -9.71 26.47 -11.70
CA VAL A 79 -10.97 25.79 -12.02
C VAL A 79 -11.33 24.75 -10.96
N VAL A 80 -10.38 24.35 -10.11
CA VAL A 80 -10.62 23.34 -9.07
C VAL A 80 -11.28 24.01 -7.87
N PRO A 81 -12.55 23.66 -7.53
CA PRO A 81 -13.22 24.28 -6.40
C PRO A 81 -12.49 24.01 -5.07
N GLY A 82 -12.50 24.99 -4.16
CA GLY A 82 -11.85 24.87 -2.85
C GLY A 82 -12.24 23.61 -2.05
N TRP A 83 -13.51 23.20 -2.16
CA TRP A 83 -14.01 21.99 -1.49
C TRP A 83 -13.31 20.71 -1.97
N ALA A 84 -12.78 20.66 -3.19
CA ALA A 84 -12.09 19.48 -3.72
C ALA A 84 -10.78 19.23 -2.95
N TYR A 85 -10.06 20.29 -2.56
CA TYR A 85 -8.88 20.17 -1.71
C TYR A 85 -9.25 19.70 -0.30
N ALA A 86 -10.33 20.24 0.27
CA ALA A 86 -10.84 19.78 1.57
C ALA A 86 -11.27 18.30 1.51
N ALA A 87 -11.96 17.87 0.44
CA ALA A 87 -12.33 16.48 0.22
C ALA A 87 -11.11 15.57 0.06
N ALA A 88 -10.08 15.99 -0.68
CA ALA A 88 -8.83 15.25 -0.82
C ALA A 88 -8.08 15.13 0.53
N PHE A 89 -8.09 16.19 1.33
CA PHE A 89 -7.54 16.17 2.70
C PHE A 89 -8.30 15.19 3.58
N VAL A 90 -9.63 15.26 3.62
CA VAL A 90 -10.47 14.33 4.39
C VAL A 90 -10.26 12.90 3.92
N ALA A 91 -10.25 12.63 2.61
CA ALA A 91 -9.97 11.30 2.07
C ALA A 91 -8.59 10.79 2.51
N SER A 92 -7.57 11.64 2.48
CA SER A 92 -6.23 11.31 2.96
C SER A 92 -6.24 11.00 4.46
N ALA A 93 -6.92 11.80 5.27
CA ALA A 93 -7.07 11.56 6.71
C ALA A 93 -7.79 10.23 7.02
N LEU A 94 -8.82 9.87 6.23
CA LEU A 94 -9.54 8.60 6.39
C LEU A 94 -8.73 7.36 5.95
N VAL A 95 -7.69 7.53 5.12
CA VAL A 95 -6.76 6.47 4.72
C VAL A 95 -5.61 6.35 5.69
N PHE A 96 -5.00 7.48 6.07
CA PHE A 96 -3.81 7.54 6.91
C PHE A 96 -4.12 7.73 8.39
N TRP A 97 -5.37 7.48 8.79
CA TRP A 97 -5.90 7.61 10.15
C TRP A 97 -4.94 7.04 11.21
N ASN A 98 -4.45 5.82 10.97
CA ASN A 98 -3.62 5.06 11.91
C ASN A 98 -2.20 5.61 12.04
N GLY A 99 -1.72 6.38 11.08
CA GLY A 99 -0.39 6.99 11.12
C GLY A 99 -0.25 7.99 12.27
N THR A 100 -1.35 8.67 12.62
CA THR A 100 -1.36 9.69 13.69
C THR A 100 -1.51 9.08 15.08
N ALA A 101 -2.30 8.01 15.24
CA ALA A 101 -2.60 7.42 16.53
C ALA A 101 -1.68 6.25 16.90
N GLU A 102 -1.38 5.36 15.95
CA GLU A 102 -0.69 4.09 16.21
C GLU A 102 0.73 4.04 15.62
N GLN A 103 1.15 5.09 14.91
CA GLN A 103 2.42 5.14 14.17
C GLN A 103 2.57 3.94 13.22
N VAL A 104 1.45 3.52 12.62
CA VAL A 104 1.39 2.45 11.62
C VAL A 104 1.08 3.08 10.27
N PRO A 105 2.10 3.33 9.42
CA PRO A 105 1.88 3.75 8.05
C PRO A 105 1.11 2.69 7.27
N PHE A 106 0.38 3.13 6.25
CA PHE A 106 -0.31 2.21 5.37
C PHE A 106 0.70 1.48 4.46
N TYR A 107 0.94 0.19 4.75
CA TYR A 107 1.81 -0.66 3.94
C TYR A 107 1.01 -1.68 3.11
N MET A 108 1.40 -1.83 1.85
CA MET A 108 0.86 -2.88 0.98
C MET A 108 1.83 -4.06 0.87
N SER A 109 1.34 -5.21 1.33
CA SER A 109 1.93 -6.52 1.06
C SER A 109 1.80 -6.87 -0.43
N ASN A 110 2.77 -7.59 -0.99
CA ASN A 110 2.79 -7.94 -2.40
C ASN A 110 2.29 -9.36 -2.67
N ARG A 111 2.11 -9.71 -3.95
CA ARG A 111 1.59 -11.02 -4.37
C ARG A 111 2.47 -12.20 -3.94
N ARG A 112 3.79 -12.01 -3.86
CA ARG A 112 4.72 -13.06 -3.43
C ARG A 112 4.60 -13.29 -1.93
N THR A 113 4.40 -12.23 -1.13
CA THR A 113 3.99 -12.36 0.28
C THR A 113 2.67 -13.11 0.43
N PHE A 114 1.66 -12.82 -0.39
CA PHE A 114 0.37 -13.53 -0.33
C PHE A 114 0.54 -15.03 -0.59
N ALA A 115 1.38 -15.41 -1.56
CA ALA A 115 1.69 -16.80 -1.85
C ALA A 115 2.42 -17.48 -0.68
N ALA A 116 3.38 -16.81 -0.05
CA ALA A 116 4.07 -17.33 1.13
C ALA A 116 3.10 -17.54 2.30
N LEU A 117 2.21 -16.59 2.58
CA LEU A 117 1.18 -16.73 3.62
C LEU A 117 0.19 -17.86 3.31
N SER A 118 -0.16 -18.04 2.03
CA SER A 118 -0.99 -19.18 1.61
C SER A 118 -0.29 -20.51 1.84
N GLY A 119 1.03 -20.59 1.63
CA GLY A 119 1.83 -21.78 1.93
C GLY A 119 1.83 -22.07 3.43
N LEU A 120 2.04 -21.04 4.25
CA LEU A 120 2.02 -21.15 5.71
C LEU A 120 0.68 -21.63 6.24
N LEU A 121 -0.43 -21.07 5.75
CA LEU A 121 -1.77 -21.46 6.16
C LEU A 121 -2.06 -22.94 5.86
N ALA A 122 -1.58 -23.44 4.72
CA ALA A 122 -1.66 -24.87 4.38
C ALA A 122 -0.75 -25.74 5.25
N GLU A 123 0.50 -25.33 5.46
CA GLU A 123 1.50 -26.04 6.28
C GLU A 123 1.02 -26.21 7.72
N THR A 124 0.46 -25.14 8.31
CA THR A 124 -0.06 -25.17 9.68
C THR A 124 -1.47 -25.76 9.77
N LYS A 125 -2.10 -26.11 8.64
CA LYS A 125 -3.51 -26.51 8.55
C LYS A 125 -4.44 -25.54 9.28
N ALA A 126 -4.13 -24.24 9.19
CA ALA A 126 -4.86 -23.21 9.91
C ALA A 126 -6.30 -23.11 9.39
N THR A 127 -7.25 -23.32 10.30
CA THR A 127 -8.69 -23.22 10.05
C THR A 127 -9.17 -21.79 10.18
N ARG A 128 -8.48 -20.97 10.98
CA ARG A 128 -8.82 -19.57 11.18
C ARG A 128 -7.58 -18.68 11.21
N ALA A 129 -7.58 -17.64 10.39
CA ALA A 129 -6.48 -16.69 10.29
C ALA A 129 -6.96 -15.25 10.36
N VAL A 130 -6.09 -14.34 10.79
CA VAL A 130 -6.39 -12.89 10.82
C VAL A 130 -5.24 -12.06 10.27
N ASP A 131 -5.58 -11.00 9.55
CA ASP A 131 -4.67 -9.93 9.10
C ASP A 131 -4.91 -8.67 9.96
N LEU A 132 -3.96 -8.35 10.85
CA LEU A 132 -4.00 -7.17 11.73
C LEU A 132 -3.44 -5.95 10.99
N GLY A 133 -4.27 -4.91 10.82
CA GLY A 133 -3.95 -3.78 9.95
C GLY A 133 -4.13 -4.14 8.47
N SER A 134 -5.25 -4.80 8.15
CA SER A 134 -5.47 -5.45 6.85
C SER A 134 -5.55 -4.49 5.66
N GLY A 135 -5.66 -3.18 5.89
CA GLY A 135 -5.66 -2.18 4.85
C GLY A 135 -6.81 -2.36 3.87
N VAL A 136 -6.48 -2.44 2.57
CA VAL A 136 -7.45 -2.75 1.49
C VAL A 136 -7.74 -4.26 1.34
N SER A 137 -7.40 -5.06 2.35
CA SER A 137 -7.69 -6.51 2.47
C SER A 137 -7.20 -7.36 1.30
N GLY A 138 -6.02 -7.02 0.77
CA GLY A 138 -5.37 -7.78 -0.30
C GLY A 138 -5.03 -9.21 0.13
N VAL A 139 -4.48 -9.38 1.33
CA VAL A 139 -4.16 -10.69 1.94
C VAL A 139 -5.44 -11.46 2.20
N VAL A 140 -6.38 -10.87 2.95
CA VAL A 140 -7.65 -11.49 3.32
C VAL A 140 -8.38 -12.05 2.10
N THR A 141 -8.59 -11.22 1.08
CA THR A 141 -9.32 -11.65 -0.11
C THR A 141 -8.56 -12.65 -0.98
N PHE A 142 -7.23 -12.69 -0.89
CA PHE A 142 -6.42 -13.70 -1.58
C PHE A 142 -6.49 -15.05 -0.86
N LEU A 143 -6.25 -15.06 0.45
CA LEU A 143 -6.27 -16.27 1.27
C LEU A 143 -7.67 -16.89 1.28
N ALA A 144 -8.73 -16.10 1.42
CA ALA A 144 -10.10 -16.59 1.42
C ALA A 144 -10.47 -17.33 0.12
N ARG A 145 -10.00 -16.83 -1.04
CA ARG A 145 -10.19 -17.51 -2.34
C ARG A 145 -9.36 -18.79 -2.46
N LYS A 146 -8.14 -18.80 -1.93
CA LYS A 146 -7.21 -19.93 -2.08
C LYS A 146 -7.50 -21.05 -1.08
N HIS A 147 -8.08 -20.72 0.07
CA HIS A 147 -8.40 -21.62 1.18
C HIS A 147 -9.88 -21.49 1.58
N PRO A 148 -10.81 -22.04 0.78
CA PRO A 148 -12.25 -21.86 1.01
C PRO A 148 -12.76 -22.49 2.32
N LEU A 149 -12.00 -23.43 2.89
CA LEU A 149 -12.32 -24.08 4.17
C LEU A 149 -11.82 -23.30 5.39
N SER A 150 -10.96 -22.30 5.20
CA SER A 150 -10.41 -21.49 6.29
C SER A 150 -11.16 -20.17 6.40
N LEU A 151 -11.44 -19.75 7.63
CA LEU A 151 -12.03 -18.44 7.95
C LEU A 151 -10.93 -17.39 8.03
N ILE A 152 -11.04 -16.33 7.24
CA ILE A 152 -10.03 -15.29 7.14
C ILE A 152 -10.61 -13.94 7.57
N ASP A 153 -10.16 -13.44 8.71
CA ASP A 153 -10.58 -12.15 9.25
C ASP A 153 -9.57 -11.06 8.86
N GLY A 154 -10.06 -9.85 8.56
CA GLY A 154 -9.25 -8.65 8.39
C GLY A 154 -9.64 -7.62 9.44
N VAL A 155 -8.66 -7.08 10.16
CA VAL A 155 -8.89 -6.07 11.21
C VAL A 155 -8.28 -4.75 10.74
N GLU A 156 -9.07 -3.68 10.76
CA GLU A 156 -8.65 -2.36 10.32
C GLU A 156 -9.42 -1.26 11.08
N THR A 157 -8.77 -0.12 11.31
CA THR A 157 -9.32 1.06 12.00
C THR A 157 -9.48 2.27 11.07
N ALA A 158 -8.83 2.30 9.91
CA ALA A 158 -9.00 3.36 8.93
C ALA A 158 -10.37 3.24 8.23
N PRO A 159 -11.31 4.20 8.41
CA PRO A 159 -12.70 4.03 7.96
C PRO A 159 -12.85 3.79 6.46
N LEU A 160 -12.07 4.51 5.63
CA LEU A 160 -12.15 4.34 4.18
C LEU A 160 -11.58 2.98 3.74
N LEU A 161 -10.52 2.51 4.39
CA LEU A 161 -9.93 1.21 4.09
C LEU A 161 -10.88 0.08 4.47
N VAL A 162 -11.53 0.17 5.63
CA VAL A 162 -12.61 -0.75 6.04
C VAL A 162 -13.72 -0.79 4.99
N ALA A 163 -14.21 0.38 4.54
CA ALA A 163 -15.29 0.46 3.55
C ALA A 163 -14.90 -0.21 2.22
N ILE A 164 -13.69 0.10 1.70
CA ILE A 164 -13.14 -0.53 0.50
C ILE A 164 -13.03 -2.05 0.69
N SER A 165 -12.52 -2.50 1.83
CA SER A 165 -12.31 -3.91 2.14
C SER A 165 -13.62 -4.68 2.24
N LYS A 166 -14.64 -4.13 2.91
CA LYS A 166 -15.99 -4.70 2.94
C LYS A 166 -16.58 -4.80 1.54
N ALA A 167 -16.45 -3.76 0.71
CA ALA A 167 -16.91 -3.80 -0.68
C ALA A 167 -16.19 -4.89 -1.50
N ARG A 168 -14.87 -5.05 -1.34
CA ARG A 168 -14.09 -6.11 -2.03
C ARG A 168 -14.52 -7.52 -1.62
N VAL A 169 -14.80 -7.74 -0.34
CA VAL A 169 -15.31 -9.03 0.18
C VAL A 169 -16.73 -9.29 -0.36
N PHE A 170 -17.60 -8.29 -0.33
CA PHE A 170 -18.97 -8.39 -0.83
C PHE A 170 -19.03 -8.67 -2.33
N ILE A 171 -18.35 -7.86 -3.16
CA ILE A 171 -18.28 -8.04 -4.62
C ILE A 171 -17.64 -9.39 -4.97
N GLY A 172 -16.62 -9.79 -4.21
CA GLY A 172 -15.94 -11.07 -4.39
C GLY A 172 -16.75 -12.28 -3.92
N ARG A 173 -17.90 -12.09 -3.27
CA ARG A 173 -18.74 -13.15 -2.66
C ARG A 173 -17.96 -14.10 -1.77
N LEU A 174 -17.04 -13.55 -0.96
CA LEU A 174 -16.15 -14.34 -0.12
C LEU A 174 -16.81 -14.65 1.23
N ALA A 175 -17.59 -15.73 1.28
CA ALA A 175 -18.34 -16.12 2.48
C ALA A 175 -17.47 -16.49 3.69
N ASN A 176 -16.22 -16.91 3.44
CA ASN A 176 -15.23 -17.24 4.46
C ASN A 176 -14.32 -16.05 4.83
N ALA A 177 -14.64 -14.83 4.39
CA ALA A 177 -13.88 -13.63 4.74
C ALA A 177 -14.74 -12.62 5.52
N ARG A 178 -14.19 -12.05 6.60
CA ARG A 178 -14.87 -11.02 7.39
C ARG A 178 -13.95 -9.84 7.66
N ILE A 179 -14.47 -8.62 7.49
CA ILE A 179 -13.75 -7.38 7.82
C ILE A 179 -14.31 -6.78 9.11
N LEU A 180 -13.44 -6.61 10.09
CA LEU A 180 -13.72 -6.07 11.41
C LEU A 180 -13.24 -4.62 11.47
N TYR A 181 -14.16 -3.68 11.67
CA TYR A 181 -13.82 -2.31 12.02
C TYR A 181 -13.55 -2.25 13.52
N ARG A 182 -12.29 -2.46 13.91
CA ARG A 182 -11.88 -2.58 15.32
C ARG A 182 -10.38 -2.36 15.45
N SER A 183 -9.93 -1.85 16.60
CA SER A 183 -8.50 -1.85 16.90
C SER A 183 -7.99 -3.27 17.07
N LEU A 184 -6.78 -3.54 16.58
CA LEU A 184 -6.12 -4.83 16.76
C LEU A 184 -5.91 -5.18 18.25
N TRP A 185 -5.86 -4.17 19.13
CA TRP A 185 -5.71 -4.38 20.57
C TRP A 185 -6.95 -4.97 21.23
N ASP A 186 -8.14 -4.74 20.65
CA ASP A 186 -9.44 -5.20 21.15
C ASP A 186 -9.90 -6.52 20.51
N VAL A 187 -9.05 -7.15 19.70
CA VAL A 187 -9.31 -8.45 19.09
C VAL A 187 -8.74 -9.53 20.00
N ASP A 188 -9.55 -10.52 20.35
CA ASP A 188 -9.10 -11.73 21.02
C ASP A 188 -8.32 -12.61 20.03
N LEU A 189 -7.01 -12.75 20.26
CA LEU A 189 -6.15 -13.56 19.39
C LEU A 189 -6.28 -15.06 19.66
N GLY A 190 -6.87 -15.46 20.79
CA GLY A 190 -7.05 -16.85 21.18
C GLY A 190 -7.95 -17.67 20.26
N GLY A 191 -8.69 -17.01 19.36
CA GLY A 191 -9.50 -17.65 18.33
C GLY A 191 -8.75 -18.08 17.07
N TYR A 192 -7.52 -17.63 16.84
CA TYR A 192 -6.82 -17.76 15.56
C TYR A 192 -5.68 -18.78 15.60
N ASP A 193 -5.51 -19.52 14.51
CA ASP A 193 -4.38 -20.43 14.29
C ASP A 193 -3.17 -19.70 13.70
N LEU A 194 -3.44 -18.66 12.91
CA LEU A 194 -2.43 -17.83 12.25
C LEU A 194 -2.81 -16.35 12.36
N VAL A 195 -1.95 -15.57 13.00
CA VAL A 195 -2.07 -14.11 13.10
C VAL A 195 -0.99 -13.49 12.22
N TYR A 196 -1.39 -12.69 11.24
CA TYR A 196 -0.49 -11.97 10.35
C TYR A 196 -0.54 -10.47 10.62
N CYS A 197 0.59 -9.78 10.51
CA CYS A 197 0.65 -8.32 10.63
C CYS A 197 1.73 -7.70 9.74
N PHE A 198 1.46 -6.50 9.21
CA PHE A 198 2.45 -5.66 8.54
C PHE A 198 2.31 -4.21 9.00
N LEU A 199 2.72 -3.97 10.26
CA LEU A 199 2.48 -2.71 10.98
C LEU A 199 3.68 -1.76 10.85
N SER A 200 4.40 -1.53 11.94
CA SER A 200 5.68 -0.80 12.00
C SER A 200 6.51 -1.37 13.16
N PRO A 201 7.78 -0.97 13.36
CA PRO A 201 8.59 -1.49 14.46
C PRO A 201 8.03 -1.17 15.86
N VAL A 202 7.35 -0.03 16.01
CA VAL A 202 6.90 0.52 17.30
C VAL A 202 5.89 -0.38 18.02
N PRO A 203 4.80 -0.87 17.40
CA PRO A 203 3.84 -1.74 18.07
C PRO A 203 4.31 -3.18 18.27
N MET A 204 5.41 -3.63 17.64
CA MET A 204 5.79 -5.05 17.64
C MET A 204 6.05 -5.65 19.02
N PRO A 205 6.75 -5.00 19.97
CA PRO A 205 6.93 -5.54 21.32
C PRO A 205 5.59 -5.78 22.03
N ARG A 206 4.69 -4.79 21.99
CA ARG A 206 3.37 -4.89 22.63
C ARG A 206 2.49 -5.95 21.97
N LEU A 207 2.53 -6.04 20.64
CA LEU A 207 1.79 -7.07 19.90
C LEU A 207 2.29 -8.47 20.24
N TYR A 208 3.61 -8.64 20.39
CA TYR A 208 4.19 -9.92 20.77
C TYR A 208 3.74 -10.37 22.17
N GLU A 209 3.74 -9.46 23.16
CA GLU A 209 3.23 -9.79 24.50
C GLU A 209 1.74 -10.15 24.49
N LYS A 210 0.92 -9.43 23.72
CA LYS A 210 -0.50 -9.78 23.51
C LYS A 210 -0.64 -11.16 22.87
N ALA A 211 0.14 -11.46 21.84
CA ALA A 211 0.13 -12.76 21.18
C ALA A 211 0.49 -13.89 22.15
N LYS A 212 1.55 -13.73 22.96
CA LYS A 212 1.92 -14.73 23.97
C LYS A 212 0.85 -14.95 25.03
N ALA A 213 0.13 -13.90 25.42
CA ALA A 213 -0.89 -13.98 26.45
C ALA A 213 -2.19 -14.64 25.95
N GLU A 214 -2.56 -14.41 24.69
CA GLU A 214 -3.88 -14.76 24.18
C GLU A 214 -3.88 -15.92 23.20
N MET A 215 -2.84 -16.07 22.37
CA MET A 215 -2.82 -17.12 21.35
C MET A 215 -2.63 -18.49 21.98
N ARG A 216 -3.23 -19.51 21.36
CA ARG A 216 -3.12 -20.90 21.82
C ARG A 216 -1.71 -21.44 21.56
N PRO A 217 -1.18 -22.34 22.42
CA PRO A 217 0.08 -23.02 22.15
C PRO A 217 0.09 -23.72 20.78
N GLY A 218 1.19 -23.60 20.05
CA GLY A 218 1.41 -24.17 18.73
C GLY A 218 0.92 -23.32 17.56
N THR A 219 0.21 -22.22 17.82
CA THR A 219 -0.27 -21.27 16.79
C THR A 219 0.83 -20.28 16.37
N LEU A 220 0.60 -19.55 15.27
CA LEU A 220 1.66 -18.81 14.59
C LEU A 220 1.36 -17.31 14.46
N LEU A 221 2.24 -16.47 15.02
CA LEU A 221 2.33 -15.05 14.69
C LEU A 221 3.34 -14.85 13.56
N VAL A 222 2.91 -14.19 12.49
CA VAL A 222 3.72 -13.87 11.31
C VAL A 222 3.83 -12.36 11.18
N SER A 223 5.01 -11.82 11.43
CA SER A 223 5.31 -10.40 11.22
C SER A 223 6.01 -10.17 9.88
N ASN A 224 5.50 -9.25 9.08
CA ASN A 224 6.11 -8.84 7.83
C ASN A 224 7.11 -7.70 8.05
N SER A 225 8.34 -7.92 7.61
CA SER A 225 9.47 -6.97 7.57
C SER A 225 9.96 -6.43 8.92
N PHE A 226 9.16 -6.52 9.98
CA PHE A 226 9.47 -5.96 11.29
C PHE A 226 9.64 -7.06 12.34
N ALA A 227 10.88 -7.40 12.67
CA ALA A 227 11.17 -8.32 13.76
C ALA A 227 10.75 -7.71 15.11
N VAL A 228 10.35 -8.57 16.06
CA VAL A 228 10.20 -8.19 17.47
C VAL A 228 11.60 -8.01 18.08
N PRO A 229 11.94 -6.82 18.58
CA PRO A 229 13.24 -6.57 19.20
C PRO A 229 13.51 -7.53 20.38
N GLY A 230 14.71 -8.12 20.42
CA GLY A 230 15.13 -9.01 21.51
C GLY A 230 14.52 -10.42 21.48
N VAL A 231 13.67 -10.74 20.49
CA VAL A 231 13.02 -12.06 20.38
C VAL A 231 13.45 -12.76 19.10
N ALA A 232 14.03 -13.95 19.24
CA ALA A 232 14.41 -14.77 18.10
C ALA A 232 13.15 -15.39 17.45
N PRO A 233 12.94 -15.22 16.13
CA PRO A 233 11.89 -15.94 15.41
C PRO A 233 12.26 -17.43 15.32
N GLU A 234 11.27 -18.31 15.29
CA GLU A 234 11.47 -19.74 15.00
C GLU A 234 12.00 -19.94 13.58
N ARG A 235 11.43 -19.20 12.63
CA ARG A 235 11.78 -19.28 11.21
C ARG A 235 11.66 -17.91 10.56
N VAL A 236 12.51 -17.65 9.58
CA VAL A 236 12.42 -16.46 8.73
C VAL A 236 12.28 -16.90 7.29
N ILE A 237 11.21 -16.47 6.63
CA ILE A 237 11.00 -16.71 5.20
C ILE A 237 11.42 -15.45 4.45
N SER A 238 12.42 -15.59 3.58
CA SER A 238 12.77 -14.54 2.63
C SER A 238 11.83 -14.63 1.44
N VAL A 239 11.03 -13.59 1.23
CA VAL A 239 10.20 -13.46 0.04
C VAL A 239 11.12 -12.89 -1.03
N ASP A 240 11.36 -13.67 -2.09
CA ASP A 240 12.06 -13.18 -3.28
C ASP A 240 11.23 -12.02 -3.83
N ASP A 241 11.58 -10.76 -3.58
CA ASP A 241 10.97 -9.59 -4.17
C ASP A 241 11.98 -8.44 -4.20
N ALA A 242 11.66 -7.35 -4.89
CA ALA A 242 12.55 -6.19 -4.98
C ALA A 242 12.79 -5.49 -3.62
N ARG A 243 11.92 -5.72 -2.62
CA ARG A 243 12.02 -5.12 -1.28
C ARG A 243 12.83 -5.99 -0.32
N GLN A 244 13.21 -7.21 -0.73
CA GLN A 244 13.82 -8.23 0.12
C GLN A 244 12.97 -8.48 1.38
N THR A 245 11.65 -8.56 1.18
CA THR A 245 10.68 -8.74 2.26
C THR A 245 11.00 -10.01 3.07
N ARG A 246 10.95 -9.91 4.41
CA ARG A 246 11.15 -11.04 5.32
C ARG A 246 9.90 -11.27 6.16
N LEU A 247 9.46 -12.52 6.28
CA LEU A 247 8.40 -12.92 7.20
C LEU A 247 9.05 -13.58 8.42
N TYR A 248 8.84 -12.98 9.59
CA TYR A 248 9.33 -13.46 10.87
C TYR A 248 8.23 -14.27 11.54
N LEU A 249 8.50 -15.54 11.82
CA LEU A 249 7.53 -16.47 12.37
C LEU A 249 7.84 -16.71 13.85
N TYR A 250 6.83 -16.50 14.69
CA TYR A 250 6.89 -16.72 16.12
C TYR A 250 5.79 -17.71 16.49
N ARG A 251 6.18 -18.87 17.01
CA ARG A 251 5.23 -19.84 17.56
C ARG A 251 4.95 -19.52 19.02
N MET A 252 3.68 -19.61 19.38
CA MET A 252 3.17 -19.35 20.72
C MET A 252 3.08 -20.64 21.53
#